data_AF-A0A7J2QZB2-F1
#
_entry.id   AF-A0A7J2QZB2-F1
#
_cell.length_a   1.000
_cell.length_b   1.000
_cell.length_c   1.000
_cell.angle_alpha   90.00
_cell.angle_beta   90.00
_cell.angle_gamma   90.00
#
_symmetry.space_group_name_H-M   'P 1'
#
loop_
_entity.id
_entity.type
_entity.pdbx_description
1 polymer ?
#
loop_
_entity_poly.entity_id
_entity_poly.type
_entity_poly.pdbx_seq_one_letter_code
_entity_poly.pdbx_strand_id
1 'polypeptide(L)' 'MGDSVFYNGKEYSEEEGILYLMGGGLGRIEDIENLSEVTNLKKLYLRNNKISEISGLDDLENLEFLDLNQN' A
#
# COMPACT_ATOMS: atom_id res chain seq x y z
N MET A 1 6.75 16.69 -4.43
CA MET A 1 6.76 16.29 -3.01
C MET A 1 6.08 14.94 -3.05
N GLY A 2 6.84 13.86 -2.97
CA GLY A 2 6.29 12.52 -3.12
C GLY A 2 5.35 12.24 -1.96
N ASP A 3 4.18 11.69 -2.25
CA ASP A 3 3.24 11.26 -1.24
C ASP A 3 3.89 10.07 -0.49
N SER A 4 3.76 10.00 0.84
CA SER A 4 4.32 8.92 1.65
C SER A 4 3.26 8.31 2.55
N VAL A 5 3.44 7.02 2.84
CA VAL A 5 2.61 6.27 3.79
C VAL A 5 3.45 5.84 4.98
N PHE A 6 2.77 5.51 6.07
CA PHE A 6 3.43 4.98 7.26
C PHE A 6 2.90 3.59 7.60
N TYR A 7 3.82 2.70 7.96
CA TYR A 7 3.50 1.37 8.46
C TYR A 7 4.56 0.91 9.46
N ASN A 8 4.13 0.39 10.62
CA ASN A 8 5.02 -0.05 11.71
C ASN A 8 6.07 1.01 12.11
N GLY A 9 5.68 2.29 12.12
CA GLY A 9 6.57 3.41 12.47
C GLY A 9 7.68 3.68 11.44
N LYS A 10 7.58 3.12 10.23
CA LYS A 10 8.47 3.40 9.10
C LYS A 10 7.69 4.15 8.02
N GLU A 11 8.37 5.12 7.41
CA GLU A 11 7.88 5.85 6.25
C GLU A 11 8.24 5.09 4.97
N TYR A 12 7.29 5.04 4.04
CA TYR A 12 7.47 4.48 2.71
C TYR A 12 7.02 5.53 1.70
N SER A 13 7.95 5.97 0.85
CA SER A 13 7.66 6.91 -0.22
C SER A 13 7.02 6.19 -1.40
N GLU A 14 5.99 6.82 -1.96
CA GLU A 14 5.51 6.53 -3.30
C GLU A 14 6.47 7.19 -4.32
N GLU A 15 6.80 6.46 -5.39
CA GLU A 15 7.64 6.94 -6.48
C GLU A 15 7.03 6.57 -7.84
N GLU A 16 6.69 7.58 -8.66
CA GLU A 16 6.18 7.44 -10.04
C GLU A 16 4.89 6.60 -10.20
N GLY A 17 3.94 6.79 -9.30
CA GLY A 17 2.72 6.02 -9.12
C GLY A 17 2.93 4.64 -8.48
N ILE A 18 4.05 4.39 -7.79
CA ILE A 18 4.42 3.05 -7.31
C ILE A 18 4.77 3.06 -5.82
N LEU A 19 4.15 2.14 -5.08
CA LEU A 19 4.41 1.95 -3.65
C LEU A 19 4.76 0.49 -3.35
N TYR A 20 5.83 0.29 -2.58
CA TYR A 20 6.34 -1.02 -2.19
C TYR A 20 6.28 -1.22 -0.66
N LEU A 21 5.41 -2.11 -0.20
CA LEU A 21 5.32 -2.53 1.20
C LEU A 21 5.40 -4.06 1.29
N MET A 22 6.61 -4.61 1.22
CA MET A 22 6.83 -6.06 1.19
C MET A 22 7.37 -6.58 2.53
N GLY A 23 6.95 -7.79 2.93
CA GLY A 23 7.61 -8.54 4.02
C GLY A 23 7.40 -7.99 5.43
N GLY A 24 6.47 -7.04 5.60
CA GLY A 24 6.23 -6.33 6.86
C GLY A 24 5.33 -7.08 7.85
N GLY A 25 4.67 -8.15 7.40
CA GLY A 25 3.67 -8.86 8.19
C GLY A 25 2.33 -8.11 8.29
N LEU A 26 2.05 -7.25 7.31
CA LEU A 26 0.81 -6.47 7.24
C LEU A 26 -0.40 -7.41 7.26
N GLY A 27 -1.31 -7.22 8.20
CA GLY A 27 -2.52 -8.03 8.35
C GLY A 27 -3.74 -7.45 7.63
N ARG A 28 -3.81 -6.13 7.54
CA ARG A 28 -4.87 -5.39 6.86
C ARG A 28 -4.29 -4.18 6.15
N ILE A 29 -4.83 -3.86 4.98
CA ILE A 29 -4.40 -2.71 4.19
C ILE A 29 -4.68 -1.38 4.93
N GLU A 30 -5.77 -1.34 5.71
CA GLU A 30 -6.14 -0.20 6.57
C GLU A 30 -5.10 0.15 7.65
N ASP A 31 -4.17 -0.75 7.95
CA ASP A 31 -3.07 -0.47 8.88
C ASP A 31 -1.96 0.38 8.20
N ILE A 32 -2.07 0.67 6.90
CA ILE A 32 -1.19 1.59 6.16
C ILE A 32 -1.76 3.01 6.33
N GLU A 33 -1.10 3.81 7.16
CA GLU A 33 -1.51 5.19 7.41
C GLU A 33 -1.26 6.07 6.18
N ASN A 34 -2.19 6.99 5.92
CA ASN A 34 -2.21 7.92 4.77
C ASN A 34 -2.35 7.25 3.39
N LEU A 35 -2.69 5.95 3.30
CA LEU A 35 -2.83 5.29 2.00
C LEU A 35 -3.85 6.00 1.09
N SER A 36 -4.98 6.46 1.64
CA SER A 36 -6.02 7.18 0.89
C SER A 36 -5.58 8.56 0.40
N GLU A 37 -4.52 9.15 0.96
CA GLU A 37 -3.97 10.43 0.52
C GLU A 37 -3.11 10.29 -0.74
N VAL A 38 -2.61 9.08 -1.03
CA VAL A 38 -1.75 8.75 -2.19
C VAL A 38 -2.60 8.54 -3.45
N THR A 39 -3.38 9.56 -3.82
CA THR A 39 -4.38 9.49 -4.90
C THR A 39 -3.78 9.22 -6.29
N ASN A 40 -2.48 9.48 -6.49
CA ASN A 40 -1.77 9.20 -7.75
C ASN A 40 -1.27 7.76 -7.87
N LEU A 41 -1.50 6.91 -6.86
CA LEU A 41 -0.98 5.55 -6.83
C LEU A 41 -1.58 4.68 -7.94
N LYS A 42 -0.71 4.07 -8.74
CA LYS A 42 -1.08 3.16 -9.84
C LYS A 42 -0.74 1.71 -9.54
N LYS A 43 0.33 1.45 -8.78
CA LYS A 43 0.80 0.10 -8.48
C LYS A 43 1.13 -0.05 -7.00
N LEU A 44 0.47 -1.00 -6.36
CA LEU A 44 0.66 -1.32 -4.95
C LEU A 44 1.22 -2.74 -4.80
N TYR A 45 2.44 -2.84 -4.26
CA TYR A 45 3.11 -4.12 -4.03
C TYR A 45 3.09 -4.49 -2.55
N LEU A 46 2.32 -5.52 -2.20
CA LEU A 46 2.11 -6.01 -0.83
C LEU A 46 2.59 -7.45 -0.63
N ARG A 47 3.60 -7.89 -1.40
CA ARG A 47 4.09 -9.27 -1.36
C ARG A 47 4.62 -9.67 0.01
N ASN A 48 4.52 -10.96 0.34
CA ASN A 48 5.07 -11.54 1.57
C ASN A 48 4.52 -10.91 2.86
N ASN A 49 3.24 -10.55 2.89
CA ASN A 49 2.57 -10.06 4.10
C ASN A 49 1.63 -11.16 4.66
N LYS A 50 0.60 -10.78 5.41
CA LYS A 50 -0.36 -11.70 6.06
C LYS A 50 -1.79 -11.21 5.88
N ILE A 51 -2.07 -10.60 4.73
CA ILE A 51 -3.35 -9.95 4.46
C ILE A 51 -4.41 -11.03 4.26
N SER A 52 -5.37 -11.10 5.19
CA SER A 52 -6.46 -12.08 5.13
C SER A 52 -7.76 -11.50 4.57
N GLU A 53 -7.86 -10.18 4.48
CA GLU A 53 -9.01 -9.46 3.96
C GLU A 53 -8.55 -8.23 3.15
N ILE A 54 -9.23 -7.97 2.03
CA ILE A 54 -8.95 -6.82 1.17
C ILE A 54 -10.04 -5.78 1.40
N SER A 55 -9.68 -4.67 2.05
CA SER A 55 -10.50 -3.49 2.30
C SER A 55 -9.62 -2.22 2.29
N GLY A 56 -10.21 -1.03 2.29
CA GLY A 56 -9.47 0.24 2.41
C GLY A 56 -8.73 0.66 1.15
N LEU A 57 -9.19 0.23 -0.03
CA LEU A 57 -8.63 0.63 -1.34
C LEU A 57 -9.58 1.57 -2.11
N ASP A 58 -10.73 1.93 -1.53
CA ASP A 58 -11.83 2.63 -2.22
C ASP A 58 -11.42 4.02 -2.74
N ASP A 59 -10.52 4.71 -2.04
CA ASP A 59 -10.04 6.05 -2.41
C ASP A 59 -8.89 6.03 -3.45
N LEU A 60 -8.36 4.85 -3.79
CA LEU A 60 -7.26 4.70 -4.75
C LEU A 60 -7.78 4.61 -6.18
N GLU A 61 -8.42 5.68 -6.66
CA GLU A 61 -9.12 5.73 -7.95
C GLU A 61 -8.23 5.41 -9.17
N ASN A 62 -6.92 5.63 -9.05
CA ASN A 62 -5.94 5.40 -10.11
C ASN A 62 -5.22 4.05 -10.01
N LEU A 63 -5.60 3.18 -9.07
CA LEU A 63 -4.92 1.90 -8.86
C LEU A 63 -5.20 0.93 -10.01
N GLU A 64 -4.16 0.61 -10.77
CA GLU A 64 -4.21 -0.29 -11.93
C GLU A 64 -3.69 -1.70 -11.60
N PHE A 65 -2.84 -1.82 -10.58
CA PHE A 65 -2.16 -3.07 -10.25
C PHE A 65 -2.00 -3.26 -8.74
N LEU A 66 -2.46 -4.41 -8.25
CA LEU A 66 -2.32 -4.84 -6.86
C LEU A 66 -1.61 -6.19 -6.81
N ASP A 67 -0.47 -6.25 -6.13
CA ASP A 67 0.31 -7.46 -5.96
C ASP A 67 0.24 -8.01 -4.54
N LEU A 68 -0.48 -9.11 -4.39
CA LEU A 68 -0.66 -9.81 -3.11
C LEU A 68 0.06 -11.16 -3.08
N ASN A 69 1.07 -11.39 -3.92
CA ASN A 69 1.78 -12.67 -3.95
C ASN A 69 2.33 -13.05 -2.56
N GLN A 70 2.14 -14.30 -2.13
CA GLN A 70 2.57 -14.81 -0.80
C GLN A 70 1.98 -14.02 0.39
N ASN A 71 0.67 -13.73 0.35
CA ASN A 71 -0.12 -13.30 1.51
C ASN A 71 -0.93 -14.44 2.11
#